data_AF-A0A2G2LH13-F1
#
_entry.id   AF-A0A2G2LH13-F1
#
_cell.length_a   1.000
_cell.length_b   1.000
_cell.length_c   1.000
_cell.angle_alpha   90.00
_cell.angle_beta   90.00
_cell.angle_gamma   90.00
#
_symmetry.space_group_name_H-M   'P 1'
#
loop_
_entity.id
_entity.type
_entity.pdbx_description
1 polymer ?
#
loop_
_entity_poly.entity_id
_entity_poly.type
_entity_poly.pdbx_seq_one_letter_code
_entity_poly.pdbx_strand_id
1 'polypeptide(L)'
;MENKGRTRANIKSFEKRKDKYFFLLLSRKKNWFEHMLANMIVKPRTYIRDLVNNEECKIITMKFMKTVQSLTYIVKSELSQLDDNFDSNFTIIDGQHPPILGLYLSGKIGPETLIIIDDLIGCFDYWNKNIQDTIIWPDVYRMCQKYKPFLSEVYDKDKMKTVIMGYFQAL
;
A
#
# COMPACT_ATOMS: atom_id res chain seq x y z
N MET A 1 -4.86 5.46 14.94
CA MET A 1 -3.38 5.48 14.87
C MET A 1 -2.95 6.90 14.52
N GLU A 2 -2.42 7.65 15.49
CA GLU A 2 -2.44 9.13 15.45
C GLU A 2 -1.05 9.80 15.19
N ASN A 3 -0.02 9.02 14.83
CA ASN A 3 1.35 9.54 14.83
C ASN A 3 1.98 9.86 13.45
N LYS A 4 1.27 9.73 12.32
CA LYS A 4 1.78 10.05 10.95
C LYS A 4 3.25 9.60 10.69
N GLY A 5 3.61 8.38 11.08
CA GLY A 5 4.96 7.85 10.91
C GLY A 5 6.02 8.35 11.92
N ARG A 6 5.64 9.14 12.92
CA ARG A 6 6.53 9.60 13.99
C ARG A 6 6.60 8.56 15.12
N THR A 7 7.80 8.39 15.67
CA THR A 7 8.04 7.55 16.84
C THR A 7 9.10 8.17 17.74
N ARG A 8 9.07 7.84 19.03
CA ARG A 8 10.13 8.23 19.95
C ARG A 8 11.30 7.26 19.79
N ALA A 9 12.48 7.80 19.52
CA ALA A 9 13.72 7.03 19.42
C ALA A 9 14.75 7.57 20.43
N ASN A 10 15.60 6.68 20.94
CA ASN A 10 16.66 7.04 21.89
C ASN A 10 18.00 7.19 21.16
N ILE A 11 18.63 8.36 21.28
CA ILE A 11 19.92 8.69 20.65
C ILE A 11 21.02 7.74 21.12
N LYS A 12 21.10 7.45 22.43
CA LYS A 12 22.10 6.50 22.99
C LYS A 12 21.93 5.10 22.40
N SER A 13 20.69 4.67 22.15
CA SER A 13 20.43 3.38 21.49
C SER A 13 20.85 3.40 20.02
N PHE A 14 20.62 4.51 19.31
CA PHE A 14 21.06 4.68 17.92
C PHE A 14 22.59 4.66 17.81
N GLU A 15 23.30 5.35 18.70
CA GLU A 15 24.77 5.45 18.65
C GLU A 15 25.49 4.11 18.85
N LYS A 16 24.86 3.16 19.57
CA LYS A 16 25.38 1.80 19.80
C LYS A 16 25.20 0.87 18.59
N ARG A 17 24.46 1.28 17.58
CA ARG A 17 24.20 0.44 16.40
C ARG A 17 25.44 0.28 15.53
N LYS A 18 25.81 -0.97 15.24
CA LYS A 18 26.93 -1.30 14.33
C LYS A 18 26.66 -0.88 12.88
N ASP A 19 25.40 -0.72 12.50
CA ASP A 19 24.95 -0.38 11.14
C ASP A 19 24.57 1.11 10.98
N LYS A 20 24.86 1.97 11.97
CA LYS A 20 24.49 3.40 11.94
C LYS A 20 24.99 4.17 10.72
N TYR A 21 26.16 3.78 10.19
CA TYR A 21 26.74 4.38 8.99
C TYR A 21 25.83 4.25 7.75
N PHE A 22 25.09 3.14 7.62
CA PHE A 22 24.19 2.93 6.48
C PHE A 22 22.96 3.84 6.53
N PHE A 23 22.51 4.24 7.72
CA PHE A 23 21.45 5.25 7.87
C PHE A 23 21.91 6.61 7.35
N LEU A 24 23.15 7.00 7.63
CA LEU A 24 23.75 8.23 7.11
C LEU A 24 23.90 8.18 5.57
N LEU A 25 24.28 7.04 5.02
CA LEU A 25 24.36 6.88 3.57
C LEU A 25 22.98 6.95 2.91
N LEU A 26 21.97 6.32 3.50
CA LEU A 26 20.60 6.38 3.01
C LEU A 26 20.07 7.82 3.06
N SER A 27 20.27 8.55 4.17
CA SER A 27 19.75 9.91 4.36
C SER A 27 20.33 10.94 3.38
N ARG A 28 21.46 10.63 2.74
CA ARG A 28 22.08 11.48 1.71
C ARG A 28 21.44 11.28 0.32
N LYS A 29 20.61 10.26 0.12
CA LYS A 29 19.90 10.05 -1.15
C LYS A 29 18.72 11.03 -1.24
N LYS A 30 18.47 11.58 -2.44
CA LYS A 30 17.38 12.56 -2.67
C LYS A 30 16.00 12.02 -2.27
N ASN A 31 15.69 10.80 -2.67
CA ASN A 31 14.39 10.15 -2.44
C ASN A 31 14.53 9.04 -1.39
N TRP A 32 15.24 9.32 -0.29
CA TRP A 32 15.54 8.32 0.73
C TRP A 32 14.27 7.77 1.39
N PHE A 33 13.23 8.60 1.51
CA PHE A 33 11.98 8.24 2.17
C PHE A 33 11.16 7.30 1.28
N GLU A 34 10.94 7.65 0.02
CA GLU A 34 10.26 6.81 -0.97
C GLU A 34 11.01 5.50 -1.17
N HIS A 35 12.35 5.56 -1.20
CA HIS A 35 13.19 4.37 -1.32
C HIS A 35 13.03 3.43 -0.14
N MET A 36 12.97 3.96 1.08
CA MET A 36 12.73 3.18 2.29
C MET A 36 11.30 2.61 2.30
N LEU A 37 10.30 3.44 2.04
CA LEU A 37 8.89 3.06 2.08
C LEU A 37 8.56 1.96 1.07
N ALA A 38 8.93 2.14 -0.20
CA ALA A 38 8.68 1.18 -1.27
C ALA A 38 9.25 -0.21 -0.93
N ASN A 39 10.50 -0.24 -0.46
CA ASN A 39 11.16 -1.49 -0.09
C ASN A 39 10.57 -2.11 1.17
N MET A 40 10.10 -1.33 2.15
CA MET A 40 9.43 -1.87 3.33
C MET A 40 8.03 -2.43 3.04
N ILE A 41 7.34 -1.91 2.03
CA ILE A 41 6.06 -2.46 1.57
C ILE A 41 6.27 -3.82 0.91
N VAL A 42 7.21 -3.92 -0.03
CA VAL A 42 7.47 -5.16 -0.80
C VAL A 42 8.25 -6.18 0.04
N LYS A 43 9.19 -5.71 0.85
CA LYS A 43 10.10 -6.52 1.67
C LYS A 43 10.13 -5.96 3.10
N PRO A 44 9.15 -6.32 3.95
CA PRO A 44 9.05 -5.81 5.32
C PRO A 44 10.27 -6.08 6.21
N ARG A 45 11.11 -7.06 5.85
CA ARG A 45 12.34 -7.45 6.56
C ARG A 45 13.62 -6.89 5.93
N THR A 46 13.53 -5.90 5.05
CA THR A 46 14.70 -5.31 4.38
C THR A 46 15.69 -4.75 5.39
N TYR A 47 16.98 -5.13 5.24
CA TYR A 47 18.03 -4.59 6.08
C TYR A 47 18.57 -3.26 5.53
N ILE A 48 19.00 -2.36 6.41
CA ILE A 48 19.46 -1.02 6.02
C ILE A 48 20.63 -1.05 5.02
N ARG A 49 21.46 -2.10 5.05
CA ARG A 49 22.57 -2.27 4.10
C ARG A 49 22.07 -2.48 2.67
N ASP A 50 20.99 -3.26 2.51
CA ASP A 50 20.40 -3.54 1.22
C ASP A 50 19.79 -2.26 0.62
N LEU A 51 19.14 -1.44 1.45
CA LEU A 51 18.61 -0.14 1.02
C LEU A 51 19.68 0.79 0.43
N VAL A 52 20.95 0.64 0.81
CA VAL A 52 22.01 1.50 0.30
C VAL A 52 22.60 0.97 -1.01
N ASN A 53 22.88 -0.34 -1.08
CA ASN A 53 23.73 -0.96 -2.10
C ASN A 53 23.08 -2.10 -2.91
N ASN A 54 21.76 -2.22 -2.93
CA ASN A 54 21.06 -3.27 -3.68
C ASN A 54 20.33 -2.70 -4.91
N GLU A 55 20.61 -3.26 -6.09
CA GLU A 55 19.98 -2.87 -7.35
C GLU A 55 18.49 -3.20 -7.40
N GLU A 56 18.09 -4.33 -6.83
CA GLU A 56 16.68 -4.70 -6.70
C GLU A 56 15.90 -3.68 -5.88
N CYS A 57 16.51 -3.14 -4.81
CA CYS A 57 15.89 -2.08 -4.02
C CYS A 57 15.66 -0.81 -4.84
N LYS A 58 16.55 -0.49 -5.79
CA LYS A 58 16.36 0.65 -6.70
C LYS A 58 15.24 0.39 -7.69
N ILE A 59 15.14 -0.82 -8.23
CA ILE A 59 14.06 -1.23 -9.15
C ILE A 59 12.70 -1.11 -8.45
N ILE A 60 12.60 -1.59 -7.21
CA ILE A 60 11.38 -1.46 -6.38
C ILE A 60 11.00 0.02 -6.21
N THR A 61 11.96 0.87 -5.84
CA THR A 61 11.73 2.32 -5.67
C THR A 61 11.30 2.99 -6.97
N MET A 62 11.94 2.67 -8.10
CA MET A 62 11.58 3.24 -9.40
C MET A 62 10.16 2.84 -9.81
N LYS A 63 9.76 1.59 -9.59
CA LYS A 63 8.39 1.13 -9.84
C LYS A 63 7.39 1.88 -8.96
N PHE A 64 7.66 1.97 -7.66
CA PHE A 64 6.83 2.70 -6.71
C PHE A 64 6.64 4.17 -7.10
N MET A 65 7.73 4.86 -7.44
CA MET A 65 7.65 6.26 -7.86
C MET A 65 6.81 6.44 -9.13
N LYS A 66 6.93 5.53 -10.11
CA LYS A 66 6.09 5.54 -11.31
C LYS A 66 4.62 5.34 -10.95
N THR A 67 4.33 4.41 -10.03
CA THR A 67 2.97 4.18 -9.55
C THR A 67 2.39 5.43 -8.90
N VAL A 68 3.13 6.04 -7.98
CA VAL A 68 2.71 7.27 -7.28
C VAL A 68 2.48 8.43 -8.26
N GLN A 69 3.35 8.61 -9.25
CA GLN A 69 3.22 9.69 -10.25
C GLN A 69 2.02 9.48 -11.19
N SER A 70 1.66 8.23 -11.46
CA SER A 70 0.56 7.86 -12.37
C SER A 70 -0.64 7.25 -11.64
N LEU A 71 -0.80 7.56 -10.35
CA LEU A 71 -1.72 6.84 -9.46
C LEU A 71 -3.15 6.82 -9.97
N THR A 72 -3.72 7.98 -10.32
CA THR A 72 -5.09 8.07 -10.84
C THR A 72 -5.29 7.28 -12.13
N TYR A 73 -4.30 7.28 -13.02
CA TYR A 73 -4.37 6.54 -14.27
C TYR A 73 -4.33 5.02 -14.01
N ILE A 74 -3.44 4.58 -13.13
CA ILE A 74 -3.32 3.17 -12.73
C ILE A 74 -4.61 2.68 -12.09
N VAL A 75 -5.13 3.42 -11.09
CA VAL A 75 -6.41 3.08 -10.44
C VAL A 75 -7.50 2.96 -11.50
N LYS A 76 -7.67 3.96 -12.37
CA LYS A 76 -8.67 3.93 -13.45
C LYS A 76 -8.50 2.72 -14.37
N SER A 77 -7.28 2.35 -14.72
CA SER A 77 -7.00 1.16 -15.54
C SER A 77 -7.36 -0.13 -14.79
N GLU A 78 -7.05 -0.22 -13.51
CA GLU A 78 -7.32 -1.39 -12.67
C GLU A 78 -8.81 -1.57 -12.38
N LEU A 79 -9.63 -0.51 -12.46
CA LEU A 79 -11.09 -0.62 -12.39
C LEU A 79 -11.67 -1.56 -13.46
N SER A 80 -11.02 -1.69 -14.61
CA SER A 80 -11.42 -2.65 -15.66
C SER A 80 -11.30 -4.13 -15.27
N GLN A 81 -10.64 -4.43 -14.15
CA GLN A 81 -10.53 -5.79 -13.64
C GLN A 81 -11.70 -6.16 -12.72
N LEU A 82 -12.48 -5.17 -12.27
CA LEU A 82 -13.62 -5.37 -11.39
C LEU A 82 -14.85 -5.76 -12.22
N ASP A 83 -15.78 -6.43 -11.56
CA ASP A 83 -17.11 -6.74 -12.10
C ASP A 83 -17.94 -5.45 -12.25
N ASP A 84 -18.74 -5.36 -13.31
CA ASP A 84 -19.57 -4.19 -13.62
C ASP A 84 -20.57 -3.88 -12.48
N ASN A 85 -21.07 -4.93 -11.79
CA ASN A 85 -21.83 -4.73 -10.56
C ASN A 85 -20.85 -4.40 -9.43
N PHE A 86 -20.73 -3.11 -9.13
CA PHE A 86 -19.82 -2.59 -8.10
C PHE A 86 -19.88 -3.38 -6.79
N ASP A 87 -21.08 -3.61 -6.24
CA ASP A 87 -21.24 -4.25 -4.92
C ASP A 87 -20.80 -5.72 -4.90
N SER A 88 -20.87 -6.41 -6.05
CA SER A 88 -20.45 -7.81 -6.17
C SER A 88 -18.96 -7.99 -5.86
N ASN A 89 -18.14 -6.99 -6.20
CA ASN A 89 -16.69 -7.00 -5.98
C ASN A 89 -16.29 -7.05 -4.50
N PHE A 90 -17.15 -6.59 -3.60
CA PHE A 90 -16.86 -6.43 -2.17
C PHE A 90 -17.56 -7.44 -1.28
N THR A 91 -18.54 -8.18 -1.83
CA THR A 91 -19.40 -9.10 -1.09
C THR A 91 -18.63 -10.36 -0.69
N ILE A 92 -18.76 -10.76 0.58
CA ILE A 92 -18.21 -12.01 1.10
C ILE A 92 -19.29 -13.09 1.06
N ILE A 93 -18.93 -14.25 0.50
CA ILE A 93 -19.78 -15.44 0.45
C ILE A 93 -19.09 -16.51 1.30
N ASP A 94 -19.80 -17.07 2.28
CA ASP A 94 -19.33 -18.17 3.14
C ASP A 94 -17.95 -17.94 3.79
N GLY A 95 -17.68 -16.69 4.17
CA GLY A 95 -16.42 -16.30 4.81
C GLY A 95 -15.17 -16.29 3.92
N GLN A 96 -15.35 -16.47 2.60
CA GLN A 96 -14.29 -16.46 1.61
C GLN A 96 -13.79 -15.03 1.30
N HIS A 97 -12.69 -14.95 0.55
CA HIS A 97 -12.18 -13.68 0.04
C HIS A 97 -13.17 -13.08 -0.97
N PRO A 98 -13.50 -11.78 -0.86
CA PRO A 98 -14.30 -11.10 -1.87
C PRO A 98 -13.53 -11.00 -3.19
N PRO A 99 -14.22 -10.88 -4.34
CA PRO A 99 -13.57 -10.91 -5.67
C PRO A 99 -12.39 -9.94 -5.81
N ILE A 100 -12.53 -8.71 -5.33
CA ILE A 100 -11.45 -7.70 -5.41
C ILE A 100 -10.19 -8.12 -4.62
N LEU A 101 -10.33 -8.83 -3.51
CA LEU A 101 -9.18 -9.35 -2.77
C LEU A 101 -8.49 -10.45 -3.58
N GLY A 102 -9.24 -11.28 -4.31
CA GLY A 102 -8.68 -12.24 -5.26
C GLY A 102 -7.91 -11.57 -6.41
N LEU A 103 -8.41 -10.45 -6.94
CA LEU A 103 -7.70 -9.64 -7.94
C LEU A 103 -6.37 -9.09 -7.39
N TYR A 104 -6.38 -8.63 -6.14
CA TYR A 104 -5.17 -8.16 -5.46
C TYR A 104 -4.16 -9.30 -5.27
N LEU A 105 -4.60 -10.46 -4.78
CA LEU A 105 -3.74 -11.62 -4.53
C LEU A 105 -3.14 -12.20 -5.82
N SER A 106 -3.85 -12.07 -6.94
CA SER A 106 -3.35 -12.47 -8.27
C SER A 106 -2.49 -11.38 -8.95
N GLY A 107 -2.31 -10.21 -8.32
CA GLY A 107 -1.50 -9.11 -8.85
C GLY A 107 -2.14 -8.34 -9.99
N LYS A 108 -3.46 -8.50 -10.21
CA LYS A 108 -4.22 -7.76 -11.22
C LYS A 108 -4.52 -6.32 -10.80
N ILE A 109 -4.58 -6.08 -9.49
CA ILE A 109 -4.68 -4.73 -8.92
C ILE A 109 -3.59 -4.53 -7.87
N GLY A 110 -3.11 -3.30 -7.74
CA GLY A 110 -2.12 -2.91 -6.75
C GLY A 110 -2.70 -2.72 -5.34
N PRO A 111 -1.83 -2.69 -4.31
CA PRO A 111 -2.24 -2.33 -2.96
C PRO A 111 -2.79 -0.90 -2.89
N GLU A 112 -2.34 0.00 -3.77
CA GLU A 112 -2.84 1.38 -3.85
C GLU A 112 -4.34 1.43 -4.16
N THR A 113 -4.78 0.71 -5.19
CA THR A 113 -6.20 0.64 -5.59
C THR A 113 -7.04 0.04 -4.47
N LEU A 114 -6.57 -1.05 -3.86
CA LEU A 114 -7.27 -1.70 -2.75
C LEU A 114 -7.43 -0.75 -1.54
N ILE A 115 -6.36 -0.03 -1.16
CA ILE A 115 -6.38 0.94 -0.04
C ILE A 115 -7.27 2.14 -0.37
N ILE A 116 -7.22 2.67 -1.59
CA ILE A 116 -8.03 3.81 -2.01
C ILE A 116 -9.51 3.47 -1.96
N ILE A 117 -9.89 2.29 -2.45
CA ILE A 117 -11.28 1.85 -2.40
C ILE A 117 -11.73 1.69 -0.95
N ASP A 118 -10.94 1.03 -0.10
CA ASP A 118 -11.24 0.97 1.34
C ASP A 118 -11.36 2.36 1.97
N ASP A 119 -10.50 3.31 1.61
CA ASP A 119 -10.59 4.66 2.16
C ASP A 119 -11.90 5.37 1.77
N LEU A 120 -12.49 5.02 0.63
CA LEU A 120 -13.74 5.60 0.15
C LEU A 120 -14.98 4.92 0.72
N ILE A 121 -14.99 3.59 0.83
CA ILE A 121 -16.21 2.83 1.18
C ILE A 121 -16.11 2.08 2.53
N GLY A 122 -14.93 1.99 3.13
CA GLY A 122 -14.70 1.33 4.42
C GLY A 122 -14.89 -0.18 4.39
N CYS A 123 -14.60 -0.84 3.27
CA CYS A 123 -14.85 -2.28 3.11
C CYS A 123 -14.00 -3.16 4.05
N PHE A 124 -12.83 -2.72 4.51
CA PHE A 124 -11.99 -3.53 5.39
C PHE A 124 -12.62 -3.79 6.76
N ASP A 125 -13.43 -2.86 7.29
CA ASP A 125 -14.12 -3.06 8.57
C ASP A 125 -15.19 -4.15 8.48
N TYR A 126 -15.86 -4.24 7.33
CA TYR A 126 -16.76 -5.34 7.00
C TYR A 126 -15.98 -6.65 6.83
N TRP A 127 -14.87 -6.64 6.08
CA TRP A 127 -14.07 -7.84 5.84
C TRP A 127 -13.43 -8.42 7.09
N ASN A 128 -12.92 -7.58 7.99
CA ASN A 128 -12.34 -8.01 9.27
C ASN A 128 -13.30 -8.81 10.16
N LYS A 129 -14.61 -8.62 9.99
CA LYS A 129 -15.64 -9.33 10.77
C LYS A 129 -16.11 -10.62 10.11
N ASN A 130 -15.97 -10.72 8.78
CA ASN A 130 -16.67 -11.72 7.99
C ASN A 130 -15.73 -12.69 7.25
N ILE A 131 -14.49 -12.30 6.96
CA ILE A 131 -13.50 -13.22 6.37
C ILE A 131 -13.06 -14.22 7.44
N GLN A 132 -13.14 -15.52 7.12
CA GLN A 132 -12.73 -16.61 8.01
C GLN A 132 -11.24 -16.94 7.92
N ASP A 133 -10.57 -16.54 6.84
CA ASP A 133 -9.13 -16.74 6.67
C ASP A 133 -8.34 -15.99 7.76
N THR A 134 -7.53 -16.75 8.50
CA THR A 134 -6.74 -16.29 9.65
C THR A 134 -5.29 -15.98 9.32
N ILE A 135 -4.86 -16.17 8.07
CA ILE A 135 -3.47 -16.04 7.64
C ILE A 135 -3.32 -14.95 6.58
N ILE A 136 -3.95 -15.12 5.42
CA ILE A 136 -3.66 -14.26 4.25
C ILE A 136 -4.29 -12.88 4.46
N TRP A 137 -5.59 -12.81 4.75
CA TRP A 137 -6.29 -11.54 4.96
C TRP A 137 -5.67 -10.70 6.09
N PRO A 138 -5.37 -11.23 7.29
CA PRO A 138 -4.72 -10.46 8.34
C PRO A 138 -3.37 -9.85 7.95
N ASP A 139 -2.58 -10.54 7.12
CA ASP A 139 -1.30 -10.02 6.63
C ASP A 139 -1.49 -8.92 5.57
N VAL A 140 -2.43 -9.11 4.64
CA VAL A 140 -2.81 -8.08 3.65
C VAL A 140 -3.33 -6.84 4.35
N TYR A 141 -4.31 -6.99 5.25
CA TYR A 141 -4.86 -5.89 6.03
C TYR A 141 -3.77 -5.14 6.79
N ARG A 142 -2.86 -5.85 7.49
CA ARG A 142 -1.77 -5.22 8.24
C ARG A 142 -0.83 -4.43 7.33
N MET A 143 -0.52 -4.94 6.14
CA MET A 143 0.29 -4.22 5.16
C MET A 143 -0.44 -2.95 4.69
N CYS A 144 -1.71 -3.08 4.28
CA CYS A 144 -2.53 -1.96 3.84
C CYS A 144 -2.64 -0.87 4.91
N GLN A 145 -2.91 -1.22 6.16
CA GLN A 145 -3.01 -0.26 7.27
C GLN A 145 -1.69 0.47 7.56
N LYS A 146 -0.54 -0.19 7.38
CA LYS A 146 0.77 0.45 7.54
C LYS A 146 1.08 1.40 6.38
N TYR A 147 0.63 1.08 5.17
CA TYR A 147 0.87 1.89 3.98
C TYR A 147 -0.10 3.07 3.86
N LYS A 148 -1.38 2.88 4.20
CA LYS A 148 -2.47 3.86 4.06
C LYS A 148 -2.10 5.29 4.50
N PRO A 149 -1.49 5.53 5.68
CA PRO A 149 -1.16 6.89 6.12
C PRO A 149 -0.20 7.65 5.19
N PHE A 150 0.63 6.94 4.43
CA PHE A 150 1.55 7.55 3.47
C PHE A 150 0.90 7.76 2.11
N LEU A 151 0.02 6.84 1.69
CA LEU A 151 -0.71 6.95 0.44
C LEU A 151 -1.79 8.05 0.49
N SER A 152 -2.48 8.22 1.63
CA SER A 152 -3.54 9.23 1.79
C SER A 152 -3.06 10.68 1.61
N GLU A 153 -1.76 10.94 1.70
CA GLU A 153 -1.17 12.27 1.47
C GLU A 153 -0.78 12.49 -0.02
N VAL A 154 -0.92 11.47 -0.88
CA VAL A 154 -0.53 11.48 -2.30
C VAL A 154 -1.69 11.84 -3.22
N TYR A 155 -2.92 11.47 -2.87
CA TYR A 155 -4.09 11.65 -3.72
C TYR A 155 -5.17 12.52 -3.05
N ASP A 156 -5.96 13.16 -3.91
CA ASP A 156 -7.17 13.88 -3.52
C ASP A 156 -8.35 12.91 -3.47
N LYS A 157 -8.93 12.74 -2.29
CA LYS A 157 -9.99 11.77 -2.03
C LYS A 157 -11.25 12.04 -2.85
N ASP A 158 -11.64 13.30 -3.01
CA ASP A 158 -12.86 13.67 -3.74
C ASP A 158 -12.68 13.47 -5.25
N LYS A 159 -11.50 13.80 -5.78
CA LYS A 159 -11.16 13.49 -7.18
C LYS A 159 -11.15 11.99 -7.43
N MET A 160 -10.56 11.21 -6.53
CA MET A 160 -10.49 9.75 -6.69
C MET A 160 -11.87 9.11 -6.62
N LYS A 161 -12.74 9.59 -5.71
CA LYS A 161 -14.15 9.22 -5.66
C LYS A 161 -14.85 9.48 -6.99
N THR A 162 -14.67 10.68 -7.55
CA THR A 162 -15.26 11.06 -8.84
C THR A 162 -14.80 10.15 -9.97
N VAL A 163 -13.52 9.78 -10.01
CA VAL A 163 -12.97 8.85 -11.02
C VAL A 163 -13.61 7.46 -10.91
N ILE A 164 -13.70 6.92 -9.70
CA ILE A 164 -14.26 5.57 -9.48
C ILE A 164 -15.76 5.56 -9.78
N MET A 165 -16.53 6.52 -9.26
CA MET A 165 -17.96 6.63 -9.54
C MET A 165 -18.23 6.83 -11.03
N GLY A 166 -17.48 7.70 -11.69
CA GLY A 166 -17.63 7.98 -13.11
C GLY A 166 -17.31 6.77 -13.99
N TYR A 167 -16.48 5.84 -13.53
CA TYR A 167 -16.24 4.58 -14.24
C TYR A 167 -17.48 3.67 -14.20
N PHE A 168 -18.03 3.40 -13.01
CA PHE A 168 -19.19 2.51 -12.86
C PHE A 168 -20.51 3.09 -13.36
N GLN A 169 -20.63 4.42 -13.49
CA GLN A 169 -21.79 5.06 -14.11
C GLN A 169 -21.75 5.04 -15.66
N ALA A 170 -20.58 4.78 -16.24
CA ALA A 170 -20.39 4.77 -17.69
C ALA A 170 -20.53 3.35 -18.31
N LEU A 171 -20.68 2.32 -17.47
CA LEU A 171 -20.99 0.94 -17.84
C LEU A 171 -22.51 0.78 -17.99
#